data_AF-A0A2V8G1U7-F1
#
_entry.id   AF-A0A2V8G1U7-F1
#
_cell.length_a   1.000
_cell.length_b   1.000
_cell.length_c   1.000
_cell.angle_alpha   90.00
_cell.angle_beta   90.00
_cell.angle_gamma   90.00
#
_symmetry.space_group_name_H-M   'P 1'
#
loop_
_entity.id
_entity.type
_entity.pdbx_description
1 polymer ?
#
loop_
_entity_poly.entity_id
_entity_poly.type
_entity_poly.pdbx_seq_one_letter_code
_entity_poly.pdbx_strand_id
1 'polypeptide(L)'
;MLMCLLRAQIVPAQPPSPDPDTLPVSIDRIHHALARAPAITPREQHPVFRVQVFGRKGGAEDFLGKRFWEGPVPFGGMTHADFMNMVAPPGFQYTSGMNATPVILWLIKEVRAAKHRHDEAAARLEVAEALAALEKARADAGLPDKE
;
A
#
# COMPACT_ATOMS: atom_id res chain seq x y z
N MET A 1 -52.81 -48.39 -32.86
CA MET A 1 -51.59 -47.65 -32.47
C MET A 1 -51.53 -46.38 -33.30
N LEU A 2 -52.04 -45.25 -32.78
CA LEU A 2 -51.72 -43.90 -33.25
C LEU A 2 -52.25 -42.90 -32.21
N MET A 3 -51.42 -42.54 -31.24
CA MET A 3 -51.72 -41.42 -30.35
C MET A 3 -51.31 -40.13 -31.05
N CYS A 4 -52.30 -39.28 -31.31
CA CYS A 4 -52.11 -37.93 -31.81
C CYS A 4 -51.61 -37.05 -30.65
N LEU A 5 -50.31 -36.76 -30.60
CA LEU A 5 -49.73 -35.82 -29.65
C LEU A 5 -50.05 -34.39 -30.13
N LEU A 6 -51.09 -33.79 -29.55
CA LEU A 6 -51.42 -32.37 -29.75
C LEU A 6 -50.42 -31.51 -28.96
N ARG A 7 -49.43 -30.95 -29.64
CA ARG A 7 -48.50 -29.96 -29.09
C ARG A 7 -49.21 -28.60 -29.06
N ALA A 8 -49.59 -28.12 -27.88
CA ALA A 8 -49.96 -26.72 -27.68
C ALA A 8 -48.72 -25.84 -27.91
N GLN A 9 -48.68 -25.11 -29.03
CA GLN A 9 -47.72 -24.03 -29.20
C GLN A 9 -48.14 -22.87 -28.30
N ILE A 10 -47.33 -22.61 -27.27
CA ILE A 10 -47.41 -21.39 -26.48
C ILE A 10 -46.80 -20.29 -27.35
N VAL A 11 -47.65 -19.44 -27.95
CA VAL A 11 -47.20 -18.21 -28.60
C VAL A 11 -46.68 -17.30 -27.49
N PRO A 12 -45.40 -16.91 -27.47
CA PRO A 12 -44.91 -15.97 -26.47
C PRO A 12 -45.64 -14.64 -26.67
N ALA A 13 -46.32 -14.18 -25.61
CA ALA A 13 -46.95 -12.87 -25.59
C ALA A 13 -45.88 -11.81 -25.87
N GLN A 14 -46.03 -11.11 -26.99
CA GLN A 14 -45.15 -10.01 -27.36
C GLN A 14 -45.37 -8.89 -26.33
N PRO A 15 -44.34 -8.45 -25.59
CA PRO A 15 -44.50 -7.41 -24.60
C PRO A 15 -45.03 -6.13 -25.26
N PRO A 16 -45.88 -5.35 -24.56
CA PRO A 16 -46.42 -4.11 -25.10
C PRO A 16 -45.26 -3.22 -25.55
N SER A 17 -45.31 -2.77 -26.81
CA SER A 17 -44.35 -1.81 -27.33
C SER A 17 -44.40 -0.55 -26.46
N PRO A 18 -43.27 -0.11 -25.89
CA PRO A 18 -43.26 1.07 -25.03
C PRO A 18 -43.78 2.27 -25.81
N ASP A 19 -44.67 3.04 -25.16
CA ASP A 19 -45.27 4.23 -25.74
C ASP A 19 -44.17 5.27 -26.01
N PRO A 20 -43.94 5.66 -27.28
CA PRO A 20 -42.87 6.58 -27.65
C PRO A 20 -42.95 7.93 -26.92
N ASP A 21 -44.14 8.32 -26.43
CA ASP A 21 -44.35 9.59 -25.71
C ASP A 21 -43.91 9.53 -24.24
N THR A 22 -43.66 8.33 -23.70
CA THR A 22 -43.19 8.14 -22.31
C THR A 22 -41.67 8.07 -22.18
N LEU A 23 -40.96 8.05 -23.30
CA LEU A 23 -39.51 7.97 -23.29
C LEU A 23 -38.92 9.35 -22.95
N PRO A 24 -37.86 9.42 -22.12
CA PRO A 24 -37.14 10.67 -21.84
C PRO A 24 -36.39 11.22 -23.08
N VAL A 25 -36.55 10.57 -24.23
CA VAL A 25 -35.90 10.88 -25.50
C VAL A 25 -36.94 10.99 -26.61
N SER A 26 -36.88 12.08 -27.38
CA SER A 26 -37.77 12.29 -28.54
C SER A 26 -37.35 11.38 -29.69
N ILE A 27 -38.23 10.44 -30.06
CA ILE A 27 -38.02 9.51 -31.18
C ILE A 27 -37.88 10.27 -32.51
N ASP A 28 -38.71 11.29 -32.73
CA ASP A 28 -38.62 12.16 -33.92
C ASP A 28 -37.26 12.86 -34.05
N ARG A 29 -36.69 13.32 -32.93
CA ARG A 29 -35.35 13.93 -32.91
C ARG A 29 -34.27 12.93 -33.34
N ILE A 30 -34.39 11.67 -32.92
CA ILE A 30 -33.47 10.61 -33.31
C ILE A 30 -33.61 10.31 -34.80
N HIS A 31 -34.83 10.16 -35.30
CA HIS A 31 -35.06 9.94 -36.74
C HIS A 31 -34.50 11.07 -37.60
N HIS A 32 -34.72 12.32 -37.20
CA HIS A 32 -34.16 13.47 -37.90
C HIS A 32 -32.62 13.52 -37.83
N ALA A 33 -32.02 13.11 -36.71
CA ALA A 33 -30.57 13.03 -36.57
C ALA A 33 -29.95 11.92 -37.45
N LEU A 34 -30.63 10.77 -37.54
CA LEU A 34 -30.21 9.63 -38.37
C LEU A 34 -30.39 9.88 -39.87
N ALA A 35 -31.42 10.66 -40.25
CA ALA A 35 -31.63 11.06 -41.65
C ALA A 35 -30.56 12.02 -42.18
N ARG A 36 -29.76 12.64 -41.28
CA ARG A 36 -28.65 13.51 -41.67
C ARG A 36 -27.48 12.66 -42.15
N ALA A 37 -26.90 13.03 -43.30
CA ALA A 37 -25.70 12.39 -43.80
C ALA A 37 -24.56 12.48 -42.75
N PRO A 38 -23.83 11.39 -42.48
CA PRO A 38 -22.74 11.40 -41.52
C PRO A 38 -21.67 12.41 -41.96
N ALA A 39 -21.17 13.20 -41.01
CA ALA A 39 -20.18 14.24 -41.29
C ALA A 39 -18.82 13.69 -41.75
N ILE A 40 -18.57 12.40 -41.52
CA ILE A 40 -17.31 11.73 -41.81
C ILE A 40 -17.63 10.42 -42.54
N THR A 41 -17.08 10.27 -43.75
CA THR A 41 -17.12 9.01 -44.49
C THR A 41 -15.80 8.28 -44.26
N PRO A 42 -15.76 7.23 -43.41
CA PRO A 42 -14.55 6.45 -43.20
C PRO A 42 -14.14 5.75 -44.51
N ARG A 43 -12.85 5.80 -44.84
CA ARG A 43 -12.29 5.16 -46.05
C ARG A 43 -11.96 3.68 -45.84
N GLU A 44 -11.87 3.24 -44.60
CA GLU A 44 -11.47 1.90 -44.20
C GLU A 44 -12.68 1.10 -43.69
N GLN A 45 -12.63 -0.23 -43.84
CA GLN A 45 -13.70 -1.14 -43.39
C GLN A 45 -13.88 -1.14 -41.87
N HIS A 46 -12.83 -0.78 -41.12
CA HIS A 46 -12.81 -0.74 -39.64
C HIS A 46 -12.10 0.53 -39.14
N PRO A 47 -12.76 1.70 -39.18
CA PRO A 47 -12.16 2.94 -38.74
C PRO A 47 -11.88 2.93 -37.23
N VAL A 48 -10.64 3.21 -36.84
CA VAL A 48 -10.24 3.35 -35.44
C VAL A 48 -10.20 4.83 -35.07
N PHE A 49 -11.14 5.27 -34.25
CA PHE A 49 -11.18 6.63 -33.72
C PHE A 49 -10.34 6.72 -32.44
N ARG A 50 -9.25 7.50 -32.47
CA ARG A 50 -8.42 7.77 -31.29
C ARG A 50 -8.80 9.12 -30.71
N VAL A 51 -9.17 9.14 -29.43
CA VAL A 51 -9.48 10.37 -28.69
C VAL A 51 -8.31 10.66 -27.75
N GLN A 52 -7.68 11.81 -27.91
CA GLN A 52 -6.70 12.32 -26.95
C GLN A 52 -7.42 13.27 -25.99
N VAL A 53 -7.62 12.82 -24.75
CA VAL A 53 -8.19 13.66 -23.70
C VAL A 53 -7.05 14.37 -22.98
N PHE A 54 -6.99 15.70 -23.13
CA PHE A 54 -6.09 16.54 -22.35
C PHE A 54 -6.77 16.86 -21.02
N GLY A 55 -6.27 16.26 -19.94
CA GLY A 55 -6.73 16.51 -18.59
C GLY A 55 -5.57 16.44 -17.60
N ARG A 56 -5.70 17.15 -16.48
CA ARG A 56 -4.78 16.95 -15.35
C ARG A 56 -4.96 15.52 -14.87
N LYS A 57 -3.88 14.73 -14.84
CA LYS A 57 -3.90 13.38 -14.27
C LYS A 57 -4.32 13.50 -12.81
N GLY A 58 -5.52 13.04 -12.48
CA GLY A 58 -6.01 13.00 -11.10
C GLY A 58 -5.05 12.18 -10.25
N GLY A 59 -4.72 12.68 -9.06
CA GLY A 59 -3.95 11.95 -8.07
C GLY A 59 -4.76 10.79 -7.51
N ALA A 60 -4.09 9.85 -6.83
CA ALA A 60 -4.80 8.77 -6.14
C ALA A 60 -5.79 9.33 -5.09
N GLU A 61 -5.49 10.49 -4.54
CA GLU A 61 -6.30 11.25 -3.59
C GLU A 61 -7.61 11.76 -4.19
N ASP A 62 -7.63 12.06 -5.50
CA ASP A 62 -8.83 12.54 -6.19
C ASP A 62 -9.86 11.42 -6.39
N PHE A 63 -9.38 10.17 -6.48
CA PHE A 63 -10.22 8.99 -6.67
C PHE A 63 -10.55 8.27 -5.35
N LEU A 64 -9.61 8.26 -4.39
CA LEU A 64 -9.70 7.47 -3.16
C LEU A 64 -9.90 8.31 -1.89
N GLY A 65 -9.85 9.64 -2.01
CA GLY A 65 -9.96 10.58 -0.88
C GLY A 65 -8.65 10.80 -0.12
N LYS A 66 -8.58 11.88 0.67
CA LYS A 66 -7.34 12.35 1.34
C LYS A 66 -6.69 11.34 2.30
N ARG A 67 -7.46 10.36 2.79
CA ARG A 67 -7.03 9.37 3.79
C ARG A 67 -7.02 7.94 3.25
N PHE A 68 -6.86 7.76 1.93
CA PHE A 68 -6.95 6.44 1.31
C PHE A 68 -5.91 5.41 1.82
N TRP A 69 -4.80 5.90 2.36
CA TRP A 69 -3.71 5.12 2.94
C TRP A 69 -4.07 4.43 4.26
N GLU A 70 -5.17 4.85 4.90
CA GLU A 70 -5.53 4.40 6.25
C GLU A 70 -6.41 3.14 6.25
N GLY A 71 -6.71 2.61 5.05
CA GLY A 71 -7.52 1.41 4.86
C GLY A 71 -9.03 1.68 4.99
N PRO A 72 -9.88 0.74 4.52
CA PRO A 72 -11.32 0.89 4.58
C PRO A 72 -11.79 0.70 6.02
N VAL A 73 -12.08 1.81 6.71
CA VAL A 73 -12.79 1.77 7.98
C VAL A 73 -14.17 2.40 7.77
N PRO A 74 -15.27 1.70 8.08
CA PRO A 74 -16.60 2.28 8.00
C PRO A 74 -16.65 3.54 8.88
N PHE A 75 -17.37 4.57 8.41
CA PHE A 75 -17.49 5.88 9.07
C PHE A 75 -17.59 5.74 10.60
N GLY A 76 -16.52 6.10 11.33
CA GLY A 76 -16.48 6.11 12.79
C GLY A 76 -15.73 4.97 13.49
N GLY A 77 -15.20 3.98 12.76
CA GLY A 77 -14.31 2.98 13.35
C GLY A 77 -12.89 3.51 13.59
N MET A 78 -12.20 2.93 14.58
CA MET A 78 -10.82 3.24 14.89
C MET A 78 -9.89 2.51 13.92
N THR A 79 -8.96 3.23 13.26
CA THR A 79 -7.99 2.59 12.35
C THR A 79 -6.95 1.80 13.17
N HIS A 80 -6.26 0.84 12.53
CA HIS A 80 -5.15 0.14 13.19
C HIS A 80 -4.05 1.11 13.64
N ALA A 81 -3.83 2.19 12.88
CA ALA A 81 -2.94 3.29 13.25
C ALA A 81 -3.41 4.00 14.53
N ASP A 82 -4.71 4.31 14.62
CA ASP A 82 -5.30 4.91 15.82
C ASP A 82 -5.14 3.99 17.04
N PHE A 83 -5.29 2.67 16.86
CA PHE A 83 -5.04 1.68 17.92
C PHE A 83 -3.59 1.67 18.38
N MET A 84 -2.65 1.63 17.45
CA MET A 84 -1.23 1.68 17.79
C MET A 84 -0.88 3.01 18.49
N ASN A 85 -1.51 4.12 18.12
CA ASN A 85 -1.30 5.42 18.77
C ASN A 85 -1.83 5.49 20.21
N MET A 86 -2.90 4.75 20.52
CA MET A 86 -3.47 4.70 21.86
C MET A 86 -2.63 3.84 22.82
N VAL A 87 -2.06 2.75 22.33
CA VAL A 87 -1.32 1.77 23.16
C VAL A 87 0.18 2.05 23.20
N ALA A 88 0.73 2.72 22.19
CA ALA A 88 2.16 3.02 22.14
C ALA A 88 2.54 4.14 23.13
N PRO A 89 3.68 3.99 23.83
CA PRO A 89 4.27 5.08 24.61
C PRO A 89 4.53 6.32 23.74
N PRO A 90 4.50 7.53 24.33
CA PRO A 90 4.82 8.76 23.61
C PRO A 90 6.21 8.66 22.96
N GLY A 91 6.27 8.88 21.64
CA GLY A 91 7.48 8.72 20.80
C GLY A 91 7.50 7.47 19.91
N PHE A 92 6.61 6.50 20.14
CA PHE A 92 6.42 5.31 19.29
C PHE A 92 5.08 5.28 18.56
N GLN A 93 4.36 6.40 18.60
CA GLN A 93 3.09 6.58 17.93
C GLN A 93 3.29 6.51 16.41
N TYR A 94 2.46 5.71 15.76
CA TYR A 94 2.30 5.59 14.32
C TYR A 94 1.85 6.95 13.73
N THR A 95 2.83 7.79 13.43
CA THR A 95 2.69 8.93 12.51
C THR A 95 2.82 8.37 11.09
N SER A 96 2.03 8.83 10.13
CA SER A 96 2.02 8.29 8.76
C SER A 96 3.44 8.16 8.19
N GLY A 97 3.87 6.93 7.91
CA GLY A 97 5.26 6.59 7.57
C GLY A 97 6.06 6.26 8.82
N MET A 98 6.54 5.01 8.93
CA MET A 98 7.35 4.53 10.06
C MET A 98 8.35 5.60 10.50
N ASN A 99 8.11 6.20 11.66
CA ASN A 99 9.06 7.13 12.25
C ASN A 99 10.24 6.27 12.70
N ALA A 100 11.26 6.14 11.84
CA ALA A 100 12.42 5.28 12.07
C ALA A 100 13.36 5.84 13.14
N THR A 101 13.15 7.09 13.55
CA THR A 101 13.91 7.82 14.55
C THR A 101 14.13 7.02 15.86
N PRO A 102 13.09 6.47 16.53
CA PRO A 102 13.26 5.63 17.71
C PRO A 102 14.09 4.36 17.46
N VAL A 103 13.93 3.70 16.30
CA VAL A 103 14.71 2.50 15.94
C VAL A 103 16.18 2.86 15.74
N ILE A 104 16.45 3.97 15.03
CA ILE A 104 17.80 4.48 14.79
C ILE A 104 18.47 4.87 16.12
N LEU A 105 17.75 5.58 17.01
CA LEU A 105 18.28 5.97 18.33
C LEU A 105 18.60 4.77 19.22
N TRP A 106 17.75 3.74 19.21
CA TRP A 106 18.00 2.48 19.90
C TRP A 106 19.26 1.80 19.36
N LEU A 107 19.39 1.72 18.03
CA LEU A 107 20.54 1.08 17.37
C LEU A 107 21.86 1.80 17.67
N ILE A 108 21.85 3.14 17.66
CA ILE A 108 23.02 3.96 18.05
C ILE A 108 23.41 3.70 19.50
N LYS A 109 22.43 3.60 20.41
CA LYS A 109 22.70 3.33 21.83
C LYS A 109 23.31 1.94 22.03
N GLU A 110 22.80 0.94 21.32
CA GLU A 110 23.31 -0.43 21.41
C GLU A 110 24.74 -0.56 20.87
N VAL A 111 25.04 0.10 19.74
CA VAL A 111 26.40 0.13 19.18
C VAL A 111 27.40 0.80 20.14
N ARG A 112 27.01 1.89 20.81
CA ARG A 112 27.88 2.50 21.84
C ARG A 112 28.09 1.58 23.04
N ALA A 113 27.05 0.89 23.50
CA ALA A 113 27.16 -0.06 24.60
C ALA A 113 28.07 -1.24 24.24
N ALA A 114 27.98 -1.76 23.01
CA ALA A 114 28.86 -2.81 22.52
C ALA A 114 30.33 -2.35 22.45
N LYS A 115 30.58 -1.13 21.96
CA LYS A 115 31.94 -0.57 21.92
C LYS A 115 32.55 -0.41 23.31
N HIS A 116 31.78 0.08 24.28
CA HIS A 116 32.24 0.21 25.67
C HIS A 116 32.66 -1.14 26.28
N ARG A 117 31.93 -2.23 25.97
CA ARG A 117 32.29 -3.58 26.41
C ARG A 117 33.59 -4.09 25.77
N HIS A 118 33.82 -3.75 24.51
CA HIS A 118 35.08 -4.08 23.83
C HIS A 118 36.27 -3.30 24.40
N ASP A 119 36.08 -2.00 24.67
CA ASP A 119 37.11 -1.16 25.26
C ASP A 119 37.46 -1.63 26.69
N GLU A 120 36.46 -2.02 27.49
CA GLU A 120 36.69 -2.65 28.80
C GLU A 120 37.45 -3.98 28.71
N ALA A 121 37.16 -4.80 27.71
CA ALA A 121 37.86 -6.06 27.49
C ALA A 121 39.32 -5.83 27.06
N ALA A 122 39.57 -4.84 26.19
CA ALA A 122 40.92 -4.45 25.79
C ALA A 122 41.73 -3.92 26.98
N ALA A 123 41.13 -3.05 27.81
CA ALA A 123 41.79 -2.53 29.01
C ALA A 123 42.18 -3.64 30.01
N ARG A 124 41.37 -4.70 30.14
CA ARG A 124 41.70 -5.87 30.98
C ARG A 124 42.88 -6.66 30.43
N LEU A 125 43.00 -6.79 29.10
CA LEU A 125 44.12 -7.46 28.46
C LEU A 125 45.42 -6.67 28.65
N GLU A 126 45.38 -5.35 28.47
CA GLU A 126 46.53 -4.47 28.70
C GLU A 126 47.02 -4.54 30.15
N VAL A 127 46.10 -4.56 31.12
CA VAL A 127 46.45 -4.73 32.54
C VAL A 127 47.03 -6.11 32.81
N ALA A 128 46.46 -7.18 32.24
CA ALA A 128 46.98 -8.53 32.40
C ALA A 128 48.39 -8.68 31.79
N GLU A 129 48.64 -8.05 30.64
CA GLU A 129 49.96 -8.02 30.00
C GLU A 129 50.98 -7.24 30.83
N ALA A 130 50.59 -6.08 31.36
CA ALA A 130 51.45 -5.31 32.25
C ALA A 130 51.80 -6.07 33.54
N LEU A 131 50.83 -6.79 34.11
CA LEU A 131 51.07 -7.65 35.28
C LEU A 131 52.00 -8.83 34.95
N ALA A 132 51.78 -9.51 33.83
CA ALA A 132 52.65 -10.61 33.40
C ALA A 132 54.09 -10.13 33.09
N ALA A 133 54.24 -8.94 32.51
CA ALA A 133 55.54 -8.33 32.26
C ALA A 133 56.27 -7.97 33.57
N LEU A 134 55.53 -7.49 34.58
CA LEU A 134 56.07 -7.21 35.92
C LEU A 134 56.47 -8.48 36.66
N GLU A 135 55.65 -9.54 36.60
CA GLU A 135 55.99 -10.85 37.19
C GLU A 135 57.24 -11.43 36.54
N LYS A 136 57.36 -11.36 35.21
CA LYS A 136 58.54 -11.80 34.48
C LYS A 136 59.80 -11.01 34.86
N ALA A 137 59.72 -9.68 34.88
CA ALA A 137 60.84 -8.82 35.29
C ALA A 137 61.29 -9.09 36.73
N ARG A 138 60.34 -9.47 37.61
CA ARG A 138 60.62 -9.83 39.00
C ARG A 138 61.26 -11.22 39.13
N ALA A 139 60.80 -12.19 38.34
CA ALA A 139 61.41 -13.51 38.28
C ALA A 139 62.87 -13.43 37.77
N ASP A 140 63.12 -12.61 36.74
CA ASP A 140 64.46 -12.36 36.21
C ASP A 140 65.38 -11.67 37.25
N ALA A 141 64.79 -10.87 38.15
CA ALA A 141 65.51 -10.23 39.27
C ALA A 141 65.72 -11.14 40.50
N GLY A 142 65.18 -12.37 40.49
CA GLY A 142 65.39 -13.36 41.55
C GLY A 142 64.71 -13.05 42.89
N LEU A 143 63.65 -12.23 42.91
CA LEU A 143 62.90 -11.95 44.13
C LEU A 143 61.85 -13.05 44.41
N PRO A 144 61.65 -13.47 45.67
CA PRO A 144 60.62 -14.44 46.02
C PRO A 144 59.20 -13.90 45.76
N ASP A 145 58.27 -14.81 45.52
CA ASP A 145 56.86 -14.50 45.26
C ASP A 145 56.20 -13.78 46.45
N LYS A 146 55.27 -12.89 46.14
CA LYS A 146 54.54 -12.12 47.15
C LYS A 146 53.33 -12.96 47.59
N GLU A 147 53.40 -13.55 48.78
CA GLU A 147 52.20 -14.01 49.51
C GLU A 147 51.29 -12.83 49.89
#